data_AF-A0A0D2AHY4-F1
#
_entry.id   AF-A0A0D2AHY4-F1
#
_cell.length_a   1.000
_cell.length_b   1.000
_cell.length_c   1.000
_cell.angle_alpha   90.00
_cell.angle_beta   90.00
_cell.angle_gamma   90.00
#
_symmetry.space_group_name_H-M   'P 1'
#
loop_
_entity.id
_entity.type
_entity.pdbx_description
1 polymer ?
#
loop_
_entity_poly.entity_id
_entity_poly.type
_entity_poly.pdbx_seq_one_letter_code
_entity_poly.pdbx_strand_id
1 'polypeptide(L)'
;MASETASQPSGYYPSYTEDQIRQYLDRVEFPVDHDHPGASLLVPQKQQYDFLVKLIRRQICSVPFENLGLHYSYRREISLDPSQLFYKIVVQRRGGYCLEVNTFFALVLRGLGYEVISVGGRVSNQIKPDNKDTHVEYGGWTHMVNIVTVEGQRYAVDCAFGNNGPTRPVPLRDGFTCRNTGHGDGNSEMLLRHESILGGSSTSGQLLWVYYVRFRSSMQWIPAYCFGEVEFLPNDFSVMNYYISKSPESWFTRILVCMRFLEEPNATTATTGPADTDRVIVGDVTLRDDTVKERKHGRSRIIARFYGEADRIAALQRYFGIELDAAESESITGTLSQLR
;
A
#
# COMPACT_ATOMS: atom_id res chain seq x y z
N MET A 1 13.12 -37.11 -37.52
CA MET A 1 13.64 -35.97 -36.73
C MET A 1 12.45 -35.22 -36.19
N ALA A 2 12.10 -35.49 -34.92
CA ALA A 2 11.02 -34.82 -34.23
C ALA A 2 11.54 -33.45 -33.75
N SER A 3 10.89 -32.36 -34.15
CA SER A 3 11.17 -31.04 -33.58
C SER A 3 10.46 -30.93 -32.24
N GLU A 4 11.23 -30.70 -31.19
CA GLU A 4 10.76 -30.36 -29.85
C GLU A 4 9.88 -29.11 -29.91
N THR A 5 8.58 -29.29 -29.70
CA THR A 5 7.71 -28.21 -29.25
C THR A 5 8.09 -27.88 -27.81
N ALA A 6 8.78 -26.76 -27.62
CA ALA A 6 9.02 -26.21 -26.29
C ALA A 6 7.68 -26.04 -25.56
N SER A 7 7.47 -26.82 -24.50
CA SER A 7 6.32 -26.69 -23.62
C SER A 7 6.35 -25.31 -22.95
N GLN A 8 5.34 -24.49 -23.18
CA GLN A 8 5.15 -23.27 -22.42
C GLN A 8 4.91 -23.61 -20.94
N PRO A 9 5.57 -22.94 -19.98
CA PRO A 9 5.35 -23.24 -18.57
C PRO A 9 3.94 -22.79 -18.16
N SER A 10 3.20 -23.73 -17.59
CA SER A 10 1.88 -23.55 -16.99
C SER A 10 1.97 -22.68 -15.73
N GLY A 11 1.49 -21.44 -15.81
CA GLY A 11 1.35 -20.56 -14.66
C GLY A 11 1.17 -19.09 -15.05
N TYR A 12 0.18 -18.76 -15.87
CA TYR A 12 -0.10 -17.35 -16.19
C TYR A 12 -0.83 -16.71 -15.01
N TYR A 13 -0.08 -16.15 -14.05
CA TYR A 13 -0.66 -15.20 -13.12
C TYR A 13 -1.15 -13.99 -13.93
N PRO A 14 -2.37 -13.47 -13.66
CA PRO A 14 -2.89 -12.35 -14.41
C PRO A 14 -1.96 -11.14 -14.29
N SER A 15 -1.91 -10.34 -15.36
CA SER A 15 -1.24 -9.04 -15.44
C SER A 15 -2.15 -8.08 -16.20
N TYR A 16 -1.92 -6.78 -16.03
CA TYR A 16 -2.62 -5.77 -16.83
C TYR A 16 -2.00 -5.67 -18.23
N THR A 17 -2.85 -5.36 -19.20
CA THR A 17 -2.44 -5.06 -20.58
C THR A 17 -1.60 -3.78 -20.65
N GLU A 18 -0.83 -3.58 -21.72
CA GLU A 18 -0.02 -2.37 -21.87
C GLU A 18 -0.87 -1.09 -21.80
N ASP A 19 -2.06 -1.05 -22.41
CA ASP A 19 -2.98 0.09 -22.34
C ASP A 19 -3.45 0.39 -20.92
N GLN A 20 -3.73 -0.66 -20.13
CA GLN A 20 -4.08 -0.51 -18.72
C GLN A 20 -2.88 0.01 -17.91
N ILE A 21 -1.67 -0.48 -18.19
CA ILE A 21 -0.45 0.03 -17.54
C ILE A 21 -0.25 1.51 -17.88
N ARG A 22 -0.43 1.97 -19.13
CA ARG A 22 -0.33 3.40 -19.49
C ARG A 22 -1.31 4.25 -18.70
N GLN A 23 -2.60 3.87 -18.68
CA GLN A 23 -3.62 4.58 -17.90
C GLN A 23 -3.31 4.62 -16.41
N TYR A 24 -2.72 3.55 -15.87
CA TYR A 24 -2.26 3.53 -14.49
C TYR A 24 -1.08 4.48 -14.26
N LEU A 25 -0.07 4.47 -15.14
CA LEU A 25 1.07 5.38 -15.04
C LEU A 25 0.61 6.84 -15.11
N ASP A 26 -0.38 7.18 -15.95
CA ASP A 26 -1.04 8.49 -15.99
C ASP A 26 -1.75 8.81 -14.66
N ARG A 27 -2.47 7.83 -14.10
CA ARG A 27 -3.17 7.97 -12.80
C ARG A 27 -2.21 8.35 -11.67
N VAL A 28 -0.97 7.85 -11.71
CA VAL A 28 0.05 8.12 -10.68
C VAL A 28 1.08 9.17 -11.10
N GLU A 29 0.81 9.91 -12.19
CA GLU A 29 1.69 10.94 -12.73
C GLU A 29 3.13 10.44 -12.97
N PHE A 30 3.26 9.18 -13.40
CA PHE A 30 4.54 8.60 -13.79
C PHE A 30 4.79 8.91 -15.29
N PRO A 31 5.98 9.34 -15.71
CA PRO A 31 6.22 9.77 -17.08
C PRO A 31 6.05 8.61 -18.06
N VAL A 32 5.20 8.80 -19.06
CA VAL A 32 4.97 7.86 -20.16
C VAL A 32 5.18 8.59 -21.48
N ASP A 33 5.84 7.92 -22.43
CA ASP A 33 5.88 8.38 -23.81
C ASP A 33 4.55 8.04 -24.50
N HIS A 34 3.73 9.08 -24.71
CA HIS A 34 2.45 8.98 -25.44
C HIS A 34 2.60 9.11 -26.95
N ASP A 35 3.74 9.59 -27.44
CA ASP A 35 4.00 9.74 -28.87
C ASP A 35 4.25 8.37 -29.54
N HIS A 36 4.64 7.37 -28.73
CA HIS A 36 4.86 5.99 -29.16
C HIS A 36 4.02 4.97 -28.36
N PRO A 37 2.69 4.92 -28.57
CA PRO A 37 1.79 4.07 -27.78
C PRO A 37 2.04 2.56 -27.96
N GLY A 38 2.71 2.16 -29.04
CA GLY A 38 3.12 0.77 -29.29
C GLY A 38 4.50 0.38 -28.73
N ALA A 39 5.21 1.29 -28.05
CA ALA A 39 6.48 0.96 -27.42
C ALA A 39 6.25 0.06 -26.19
N SER A 40 7.02 -1.03 -26.08
CA SER A 40 6.90 -1.95 -24.96
C SER A 40 7.15 -1.24 -23.63
N LEU A 41 6.35 -1.57 -22.62
CA LEU A 41 6.48 -1.06 -21.25
C LEU A 41 7.30 -1.98 -20.34
N LEU A 42 7.88 -3.04 -20.89
CA LEU A 42 8.76 -3.94 -20.14
C LEU A 42 10.00 -3.18 -19.67
N VAL A 43 10.23 -3.17 -18.37
CA VAL A 43 11.38 -2.47 -17.77
C VAL A 43 12.63 -3.34 -17.91
N PRO A 44 13.70 -2.85 -18.58
CA PRO A 44 14.95 -3.60 -18.67
C PRO A 44 15.52 -3.92 -17.29
N GLN A 45 16.03 -5.14 -17.07
CA GLN A 45 16.50 -5.62 -15.76
C GLN A 45 17.41 -4.62 -15.03
N LYS A 46 18.38 -4.02 -15.74
CA LYS A 46 19.33 -3.03 -15.18
C LYS A 46 18.68 -1.73 -14.69
N GLN A 47 17.44 -1.45 -15.07
CA GLN A 47 16.68 -0.26 -14.71
C GLN A 47 15.54 -0.57 -13.73
N GLN A 48 15.27 -1.85 -13.47
CA GLN A 48 14.11 -2.29 -12.69
C GLN A 48 14.12 -1.75 -11.26
N TYR A 49 15.28 -1.70 -10.60
CA TYR A 49 15.33 -1.19 -9.22
C TYR A 49 14.96 0.29 -9.14
N ASP A 50 15.60 1.14 -9.96
CA ASP A 50 15.36 2.58 -9.95
C ASP A 50 13.94 2.93 -10.42
N PHE A 51 13.41 2.19 -11.40
CA PHE A 51 12.03 2.31 -11.83
C PHE A 51 11.07 1.96 -10.68
N LEU A 52 11.32 0.85 -9.98
CA LEU A 52 10.48 0.39 -8.87
C LEU A 52 10.48 1.38 -7.70
N VAL A 53 11.63 1.96 -7.36
CA VAL A 53 11.74 3.01 -6.34
C VAL A 53 10.86 4.21 -6.68
N LYS A 54 10.95 4.69 -7.94
CA LYS A 54 10.13 5.82 -8.41
C LYS A 54 8.65 5.47 -8.42
N LEU A 55 8.32 4.26 -8.89
CA LEU A 55 6.93 3.82 -9.03
C LEU A 55 6.25 3.68 -7.66
N ILE A 56 6.93 3.11 -6.66
CA ILE A 56 6.41 3.02 -5.30
C ILE A 56 6.10 4.41 -4.73
N ARG A 57 7.01 5.37 -4.89
CA ARG A 57 6.76 6.77 -4.46
C ARG A 57 5.51 7.33 -5.12
N ARG A 58 5.40 7.20 -6.45
CA ARG A 58 4.23 7.67 -7.21
C ARG A 58 2.94 7.00 -6.76
N GLN A 59 2.98 5.68 -6.56
CA GLN A 59 1.85 4.88 -6.09
C GLN A 59 1.32 5.38 -4.75
N ILE A 60 2.18 5.46 -3.73
CA ILE A 60 1.76 5.78 -2.36
C ILE A 60 1.37 7.25 -2.16
N CYS A 61 1.83 8.15 -3.05
CA CYS A 61 1.41 9.55 -3.07
C CYS A 61 0.10 9.80 -3.83
N SER A 62 -0.19 8.97 -4.85
CA SER A 62 -1.31 9.19 -5.77
C SER A 62 -2.52 8.31 -5.49
N VAL A 63 -2.31 7.06 -5.09
CA VAL A 63 -3.37 6.09 -4.77
C VAL A 63 -3.50 5.99 -3.25
N PRO A 64 -4.58 6.51 -2.65
CA PRO A 64 -4.73 6.51 -1.21
C PRO A 64 -4.96 5.09 -0.67
N PHE A 65 -4.47 4.86 0.54
CA PHE A 65 -4.98 3.79 1.40
C PHE A 65 -6.35 4.21 1.94
N GLU A 66 -7.41 3.46 1.66
CA GLU A 66 -8.76 3.82 2.11
C GLU A 66 -9.68 2.60 2.27
N ASN A 67 -10.69 2.71 3.13
CA ASN A 67 -11.70 1.68 3.34
C ASN A 67 -13.14 2.19 3.11
N LEU A 68 -13.31 3.27 2.33
CA LEU A 68 -14.60 3.90 2.04
C LEU A 68 -15.57 2.95 1.36
N GLY A 69 -15.09 1.94 0.62
CA GLY A 69 -15.93 0.89 0.05
C GLY A 69 -16.75 0.12 1.10
N LEU A 70 -16.35 0.11 2.37
CA LEU A 70 -17.10 -0.49 3.47
C LEU A 70 -18.18 0.44 4.05
N HIS A 71 -18.06 1.75 3.80
CA HIS A 71 -18.80 2.80 4.51
C HIS A 71 -19.75 3.58 3.60
N TYR A 72 -19.29 3.93 2.40
CA TYR A 72 -20.00 4.70 1.37
C TYR A 72 -20.44 3.86 0.16
N SER A 73 -20.56 2.55 0.33
CA SER A 73 -21.14 1.66 -0.68
C SER A 73 -22.41 1.04 -0.15
N TYR A 74 -23.47 1.01 -0.95
CA TYR A 74 -24.68 0.28 -0.61
C TYR A 74 -24.39 -1.21 -0.36
N ARG A 75 -23.58 -1.84 -1.22
CA ARG A 75 -23.24 -3.26 -1.14
C ARG A 75 -22.22 -3.58 -0.05
N ARG A 76 -21.34 -2.63 0.29
CA ARG A 76 -20.25 -2.81 1.27
C ARG A 76 -19.39 -4.04 0.94
N GLU A 77 -19.12 -4.22 -0.35
CA GLU A 77 -18.35 -5.32 -0.89
C GLU A 77 -16.99 -4.81 -1.36
N ILE A 78 -15.96 -5.56 -1.03
CA ILE A 78 -14.60 -5.29 -1.48
C ILE A 78 -14.22 -6.40 -2.46
N SER A 79 -13.99 -6.04 -3.72
CA SER A 79 -13.61 -6.97 -4.77
C SER A 79 -12.10 -6.99 -4.96
N LEU A 80 -11.54 -8.19 -5.13
CA LEU A 80 -10.15 -8.37 -5.55
C LEU A 80 -10.04 -8.81 -7.03
N ASP A 81 -11.15 -8.75 -7.77
CA ASP A 81 -11.14 -9.04 -9.21
C ASP A 81 -10.29 -7.99 -9.96
N PRO A 82 -9.36 -8.42 -10.84
CA PRO A 82 -8.48 -7.50 -11.58
C PRO A 82 -9.22 -6.39 -12.33
N SER A 83 -10.36 -6.68 -12.97
CA SER A 83 -11.10 -5.68 -13.74
C SER A 83 -11.75 -4.63 -12.83
N GLN A 84 -12.27 -5.07 -11.68
CA GLN A 84 -12.88 -4.19 -10.68
C GLN A 84 -11.83 -3.33 -9.98
N LEU A 85 -10.67 -3.91 -9.65
CA LEU A 85 -9.54 -3.17 -9.07
C LEU A 85 -9.04 -2.09 -10.03
N PHE A 86 -8.89 -2.41 -11.32
CA PHE A 86 -8.50 -1.44 -12.34
C PHE A 86 -9.52 -0.30 -12.45
N TYR A 87 -10.81 -0.65 -12.59
CA TYR A 87 -11.87 0.35 -12.67
C TYR A 87 -11.89 1.27 -11.44
N LYS A 88 -11.81 0.69 -10.23
CA LYS A 88 -11.80 1.45 -8.99
C LYS A 88 -10.58 2.39 -8.90
N ILE A 89 -9.37 1.86 -9.02
CA ILE A 89 -8.14 2.61 -8.71
C ILE A 89 -7.78 3.60 -9.83
N VAL A 90 -7.95 3.18 -11.10
CA VAL A 90 -7.53 3.96 -12.26
C VAL A 90 -8.66 4.85 -12.77
N VAL A 91 -9.81 4.25 -13.11
CA VAL A 91 -10.93 4.97 -13.75
C VAL A 91 -11.66 5.87 -12.76
N GLN A 92 -12.05 5.35 -11.60
CA GLN A 92 -12.73 6.12 -10.54
C GLN A 92 -11.75 6.92 -9.68
N ARG A 93 -10.44 6.80 -9.92
CA ARG A 93 -9.36 7.44 -9.16
C ARG A 93 -9.39 7.16 -7.65
N ARG A 94 -10.00 6.06 -7.23
CA ARG A 94 -10.13 5.66 -5.82
C ARG A 94 -8.86 4.97 -5.32
N GLY A 95 -8.90 4.61 -4.04
CA GLY A 95 -7.86 3.82 -3.39
C GLY A 95 -8.35 2.44 -3.02
N GLY A 96 -7.73 1.88 -2.00
CA GLY A 96 -8.21 0.68 -1.31
C GLY A 96 -7.36 0.39 -0.09
N TYR A 97 -7.74 -0.61 0.68
CA TYR A 97 -6.91 -1.07 1.79
C TYR A 97 -5.79 -2.01 1.28
N CYS A 98 -5.09 -2.71 2.18
CA CYS A 98 -3.91 -3.50 1.85
C CYS A 98 -4.13 -4.54 0.73
N LEU A 99 -5.23 -5.31 0.76
CA LEU A 99 -5.43 -6.37 -0.24
C LEU A 99 -5.73 -5.81 -1.63
N GLU A 100 -6.56 -4.77 -1.75
CA GLU A 100 -6.90 -4.15 -3.04
C GLU A 100 -5.67 -3.52 -3.69
N VAL A 101 -4.95 -2.67 -2.95
CA VAL A 101 -3.84 -1.91 -3.49
C VAL A 101 -2.64 -2.80 -3.78
N ASN A 102 -2.29 -3.74 -2.89
CA ASN A 102 -1.14 -4.62 -3.15
C ASN A 102 -1.46 -5.69 -4.21
N THR A 103 -2.72 -6.15 -4.34
CA THR A 103 -3.14 -7.00 -5.47
C THR A 103 -3.03 -6.23 -6.78
N PHE A 104 -3.62 -5.03 -6.84
CA PHE A 104 -3.54 -4.18 -8.02
C PHE A 104 -2.08 -3.91 -8.41
N PHE A 105 -1.23 -3.55 -7.44
CA PHE A 105 0.17 -3.25 -7.71
C PHE A 105 0.98 -4.47 -8.16
N ALA A 106 0.68 -5.68 -7.65
CA ALA A 106 1.31 -6.91 -8.14
C ALA A 106 0.99 -7.17 -9.62
N LEU A 107 -0.26 -6.95 -10.05
CA LEU A 107 -0.69 -7.09 -11.44
C LEU A 107 -0.03 -6.06 -12.36
N VAL A 108 0.14 -4.83 -11.87
CA VAL A 108 0.91 -3.77 -12.55
C VAL A 108 2.36 -4.19 -12.74
N LEU A 109 3.03 -4.62 -11.68
CA LEU A 109 4.44 -5.00 -11.72
C LEU A 109 4.67 -6.19 -12.67
N ARG A 110 3.78 -7.18 -12.68
CA ARG A 110 3.85 -8.28 -13.67
C ARG A 110 3.70 -7.77 -15.10
N GLY A 111 2.80 -6.82 -15.36
CA GLY A 111 2.63 -6.18 -16.67
C GLY A 111 3.88 -5.39 -17.12
N LEU A 112 4.64 -4.86 -16.16
CA LEU A 112 5.93 -4.18 -16.40
C LEU A 112 7.13 -5.15 -16.53
N GLY A 113 6.90 -6.46 -16.42
CA GLY A 113 7.93 -7.50 -16.58
C GLY A 113 8.69 -7.87 -15.30
N TYR A 114 8.18 -7.50 -14.13
CA TYR A 114 8.75 -7.96 -12.85
C TYR A 114 8.28 -9.37 -12.50
N GLU A 115 9.16 -10.14 -11.87
CA GLU A 115 8.80 -11.37 -11.18
C GLU A 115 8.24 -11.02 -9.78
N VAL A 116 7.00 -11.41 -9.51
CA VAL A 116 6.28 -11.04 -8.28
C VAL A 116 5.49 -12.22 -7.73
N ILE A 117 5.77 -12.54 -6.47
CA ILE A 117 4.88 -13.36 -5.64
C ILE A 117 4.21 -12.47 -4.58
N SER A 118 3.01 -12.84 -4.17
CA SER A 118 2.28 -12.15 -3.10
C SER A 118 2.18 -13.06 -1.89
N VAL A 119 2.35 -12.50 -0.70
CA VAL A 119 2.41 -13.27 0.56
C VAL A 119 1.48 -12.67 1.61
N GLY A 120 0.98 -13.51 2.50
CA GLY A 120 0.24 -13.10 3.68
C GLY A 120 1.16 -12.54 4.78
N GLY A 121 0.64 -11.55 5.51
CA GLY A 121 1.28 -10.95 6.68
C GLY A 121 0.33 -10.82 7.87
N ARG A 122 0.93 -10.73 9.06
CA ARG A 122 0.23 -10.53 10.33
C ARG A 122 0.61 -9.17 10.88
N VAL A 123 -0.39 -8.35 11.20
CA VAL A 123 -0.17 -7.04 11.81
C VAL A 123 0.03 -7.22 13.31
N SER A 124 1.05 -6.54 13.86
CA SER A 124 1.27 -6.51 15.30
C SER A 124 0.26 -5.60 15.99
N ASN A 125 -0.17 -5.95 17.21
CA ASN A 125 -0.96 -5.05 18.05
C ASN A 125 -0.22 -3.74 18.38
N GLN A 126 1.11 -3.73 18.41
CA GLN A 126 1.94 -2.59 18.81
C GLN A 126 1.82 -1.37 17.90
N ILE A 127 1.49 -1.57 16.63
CA ILE A 127 1.36 -0.48 15.66
C ILE A 127 -0.05 0.11 15.58
N LYS A 128 -1.01 -0.49 16.28
CA LYS A 128 -2.40 0.01 16.29
C LYS A 128 -2.45 1.40 16.95
N PRO A 129 -3.23 2.33 16.39
CA PRO A 129 -3.51 3.60 17.05
C PRO A 129 -4.06 3.34 18.46
N ASP A 130 -3.58 4.10 19.44
CA ASP A 130 -4.08 4.08 20.81
C ASP A 130 -3.79 2.78 21.61
N ASN A 131 -2.92 1.90 21.11
CA ASN A 131 -2.49 0.72 21.86
C ASN A 131 -1.70 1.12 23.12
N LYS A 132 -2.16 0.65 24.28
CA LYS A 132 -1.47 0.79 25.56
C LYS A 132 -0.84 -0.52 26.03
N ASP A 133 -1.07 -1.60 25.30
CA ASP A 133 -0.50 -2.91 25.59
C ASP A 133 1.00 -2.88 25.32
N THR A 134 1.80 -3.32 26.29
CA THR A 134 3.24 -3.47 26.17
C THR A 134 3.64 -4.85 25.66
N HIS A 135 2.71 -5.79 25.60
CA HIS A 135 2.93 -7.13 25.05
C HIS A 135 2.81 -7.12 23.52
N VAL A 136 3.81 -7.72 22.86
CA VAL A 136 3.79 -7.89 21.40
C VAL A 136 2.98 -9.14 21.06
N GLU A 137 1.88 -8.93 20.35
CA GLU A 137 1.05 -10.00 19.79
C GLU A 137 0.85 -9.78 18.29
N TYR A 138 0.78 -10.87 17.53
CA TYR A 138 0.48 -10.86 16.10
C TYR A 138 -0.90 -11.46 15.84
N GLY A 139 -1.73 -10.76 15.06
CA GLY A 139 -3.04 -11.27 14.67
C GLY A 139 -2.99 -12.40 13.62
N GLY A 140 -4.15 -12.72 13.07
CA GLY A 140 -4.27 -13.58 11.89
C GLY A 140 -3.70 -12.94 10.61
N TRP A 141 -3.73 -13.70 9.51
CA TRP A 141 -3.36 -13.19 8.19
C TRP A 141 -4.34 -12.10 7.76
N THR A 142 -3.92 -10.85 7.91
CA THR A 142 -4.78 -9.66 7.68
C THR A 142 -4.05 -8.58 6.90
N HIS A 143 -2.85 -8.87 6.41
CA HIS A 143 -2.06 -7.98 5.58
C HIS A 143 -1.48 -8.72 4.37
N MET A 144 -1.22 -7.99 3.29
CA MET A 144 -0.62 -8.54 2.06
C MET A 144 0.66 -7.77 1.75
N VAL A 145 1.71 -8.49 1.39
CA VAL A 145 2.99 -7.94 0.96
C VAL A 145 3.36 -8.57 -0.38
N ASN A 146 3.97 -7.81 -1.28
CA ASN A 146 4.55 -8.37 -2.51
C ASN A 146 6.04 -8.61 -2.32
N ILE A 147 6.56 -9.72 -2.84
CA ILE A 147 7.99 -9.97 -2.95
C ILE A 147 8.37 -9.90 -4.42
N VAL A 148 9.24 -8.95 -4.75
CA VAL A 148 9.68 -8.64 -6.12
C VAL A 148 11.13 -9.04 -6.29
N THR A 149 11.45 -9.78 -7.35
CA THR A 149 12.82 -10.15 -7.71
C THR A 149 13.37 -9.17 -8.75
N VAL A 150 14.51 -8.55 -8.44
CA VAL A 150 15.26 -7.66 -9.36
C VAL A 150 16.71 -8.10 -9.35
N GLU A 151 17.25 -8.45 -10.52
CA GLU A 151 18.63 -8.94 -10.69
C GLU A 151 19.03 -10.04 -9.68
N GLY A 152 18.08 -10.94 -9.36
CA GLY A 152 18.27 -12.04 -8.41
C GLY A 152 18.16 -11.66 -6.93
N GLN A 153 18.04 -10.38 -6.59
CA GLN A 153 17.77 -9.91 -5.23
C GLN A 153 16.26 -9.76 -5.02
N ARG A 154 15.78 -10.23 -3.87
CA ARG A 154 14.37 -10.12 -3.48
C ARG A 154 14.12 -8.93 -2.57
N TYR A 155 13.00 -8.25 -2.80
CA TYR A 155 12.57 -7.06 -2.07
C TYR A 155 11.13 -7.22 -1.61
N ALA A 156 10.85 -6.91 -0.34
CA ALA A 156 9.49 -6.64 0.11
C ALA A 156 9.02 -5.29 -0.44
N VAL A 157 7.85 -5.31 -1.06
CA VAL A 157 7.18 -4.16 -1.66
C VAL A 157 5.76 -4.10 -1.11
N ASP A 158 5.46 -2.98 -0.46
CA ASP A 158 4.17 -2.76 0.18
C ASP A 158 3.78 -1.30 0.03
N CYS A 159 2.68 -1.07 -0.68
CA CYS A 159 2.18 0.26 -0.99
C CYS A 159 0.94 0.64 -0.16
N ALA A 160 0.55 -0.18 0.83
CA ALA A 160 -0.75 -0.07 1.47
C ALA A 160 -0.81 -0.52 2.94
N PHE A 161 0.30 -0.40 3.67
CA PHE A 161 0.30 -0.58 5.14
C PHE A 161 -0.18 0.66 5.92
N GLY A 162 -0.38 1.79 5.24
CA GLY A 162 -0.70 3.06 5.88
C GLY A 162 0.55 3.93 6.12
N ASN A 163 0.44 4.89 7.04
CA ASN A 163 1.45 5.96 7.21
C ASN A 163 2.80 5.46 7.75
N ASN A 164 2.83 4.24 8.31
CA ASN A 164 4.03 3.57 8.80
C ASN A 164 4.64 2.63 7.75
N GLY A 165 4.06 2.53 6.55
CA GLY A 165 4.54 1.63 5.50
C GLY A 165 5.91 2.01 4.94
N PRO A 166 6.60 1.07 4.27
CA PRO A 166 7.85 1.37 3.59
C PRO A 166 7.61 2.30 2.39
N THR A 167 8.57 3.21 2.18
CA THR A 167 8.53 4.21 1.09
C THR A 167 9.40 3.83 -0.11
N ARG A 168 9.92 2.60 -0.13
CA ARG A 168 10.86 2.06 -1.13
C ARG A 168 10.86 0.52 -1.06
N PRO A 169 11.44 -0.19 -2.06
CA PRO A 169 11.69 -1.62 -1.96
C PRO A 169 12.60 -1.92 -0.77
N VAL A 170 12.22 -2.87 0.09
CA VAL A 170 13.02 -3.27 1.26
C VAL A 170 13.70 -4.59 0.93
N PRO A 171 15.04 -4.65 0.77
CA PRO A 171 15.71 -5.92 0.48
C PRO A 171 15.46 -6.93 1.60
N LEU A 172 15.16 -8.16 1.22
CA LEU A 172 15.02 -9.29 2.14
C LEU A 172 16.40 -9.70 2.66
N ARG A 173 16.93 -8.89 3.60
CA ARG A 173 18.22 -9.08 4.24
C ARG A 173 18.09 -8.80 5.73
N ASP A 174 18.46 -9.77 6.56
CA ASP A 174 18.40 -9.62 8.00
C ASP A 174 19.24 -8.42 8.47
N GLY A 175 18.67 -7.59 9.33
CA GLY A 175 19.30 -6.38 9.84
C GLY A 175 19.33 -5.22 8.86
N PHE A 176 18.67 -5.30 7.70
CA PHE A 176 18.56 -4.14 6.80
C PHE A 176 17.83 -3.00 7.50
N THR A 177 18.46 -1.82 7.54
CA THR A 177 17.88 -0.61 8.12
C THR A 177 18.09 0.58 7.20
N CYS A 178 17.11 1.48 7.14
CA CYS A 178 17.26 2.77 6.47
C CYS A 178 16.23 3.78 6.99
N ARG A 179 16.40 5.05 6.60
CA ARG A 179 15.38 6.07 6.86
C ARG A 179 14.09 5.74 6.11
N ASN A 180 12.98 5.80 6.82
CA ASN A 180 11.65 5.78 6.26
C ASN A 180 11.10 7.19 6.30
N THR A 181 10.78 7.82 5.16
CA THR A 181 10.34 9.22 5.12
C THR A 181 8.85 9.40 5.45
N GLY A 182 8.14 8.31 5.73
CA GLY A 182 6.68 8.31 5.89
C GLY A 182 6.12 9.20 7.00
N HIS A 183 6.87 9.47 8.08
CA HIS A 183 6.43 10.38 9.16
C HIS A 183 6.75 11.86 8.92
N GLY A 184 7.36 12.17 7.78
CA GLY A 184 7.62 13.54 7.34
C GLY A 184 8.71 14.29 8.08
N ASP A 185 9.30 13.77 9.17
CA ASP A 185 10.42 14.41 9.86
C ASP A 185 11.80 13.95 9.37
N GLY A 186 11.83 12.96 8.47
CA GLY A 186 13.04 12.35 7.94
C GLY A 186 13.87 11.57 8.98
N ASN A 187 13.37 11.43 10.22
CA ASN A 187 14.04 10.75 11.33
C ASN A 187 13.43 9.38 11.61
N SER A 188 12.25 9.08 11.06
CA SER A 188 11.75 7.72 11.14
C SER A 188 12.65 6.76 10.37
N GLU A 189 12.82 5.57 10.92
CA GLU A 189 13.64 4.51 10.37
C GLU A 189 12.82 3.24 10.30
N MET A 190 13.16 2.39 9.33
CA MET A 190 12.64 1.05 9.21
C MET A 190 13.76 0.03 9.34
N LEU A 191 13.44 -1.13 9.89
CA LEU A 191 14.34 -2.27 10.08
C LEU A 191 13.62 -3.54 9.64
N LEU A 192 14.31 -4.40 8.90
CA LEU A 192 13.84 -5.73 8.56
C LEU A 192 14.69 -6.79 9.28
N ARG A 193 14.03 -7.70 10.00
CA ARG A 193 14.67 -8.83 10.70
C ARG A 193 14.08 -10.15 10.22
N HIS A 194 14.89 -11.20 10.19
CA HIS A 194 14.42 -12.56 9.91
C HIS A 194 14.47 -13.38 11.19
N GLU A 195 13.35 -13.43 11.91
CA GLU A 195 13.31 -13.93 13.29
C GLU A 195 11.98 -14.62 13.61
N SER A 196 11.98 -15.41 14.68
CA SER A 196 10.77 -16.02 15.21
C SER A 196 9.88 -14.96 15.86
N ILE A 197 8.57 -15.05 15.65
CA ILE A 197 7.60 -14.19 16.32
C ILE A 197 7.11 -14.79 17.64
N LEU A 198 6.74 -13.93 18.58
CA LEU A 198 6.11 -14.32 19.85
C LEU A 198 4.70 -14.88 19.60
N GLY A 199 4.24 -15.78 20.49
CA GLY A 199 2.91 -16.41 20.43
C GLY A 199 2.83 -17.73 19.64
N GLY A 200 3.87 -18.10 18.89
CA GLY A 200 3.97 -19.43 18.30
C GLY A 200 4.45 -20.47 19.31
N SER A 201 3.82 -21.65 19.36
CA SER A 201 4.31 -22.81 20.13
C SER A 201 5.54 -23.49 19.51
N SER A 202 6.08 -22.91 18.44
CA SER A 202 7.21 -23.45 17.69
C SER A 202 8.48 -23.45 18.54
N THR A 203 8.88 -24.63 18.99
CA THR A 203 10.26 -24.96 19.34
C THR A 203 11.17 -25.07 18.11
N SER A 204 10.61 -24.98 16.89
CA SER A 204 11.28 -25.29 15.61
C SER A 204 12.02 -24.13 14.95
N GLY A 205 12.09 -22.95 15.56
CA GLY A 205 12.84 -21.83 14.98
C GLY A 205 12.30 -21.31 13.65
N GLN A 206 10.97 -21.40 13.41
CA GLN A 206 10.36 -20.83 12.21
C GLN A 206 10.61 -19.31 12.18
N LEU A 207 11.30 -18.86 11.14
CA LEU A 207 11.59 -17.46 10.92
C LEU A 207 10.52 -16.83 10.03
N LEU A 208 10.15 -15.60 10.36
CA LEU A 208 9.37 -14.71 9.51
C LEU A 208 10.17 -13.42 9.32
N TRP A 209 9.91 -12.73 8.23
CA TRP A 209 10.38 -11.36 8.08
C TRP A 209 9.54 -10.45 8.93
N VAL A 210 10.15 -9.73 9.87
CA VAL A 210 9.50 -8.76 10.73
C VAL A 210 9.92 -7.36 10.31
N TYR A 211 8.95 -6.57 9.89
CA TYR A 211 9.11 -5.16 9.55
C TYR A 211 8.89 -4.32 10.81
N TYR A 212 9.92 -3.58 11.19
CA TYR A 212 9.95 -2.68 12.33
C TYR A 212 9.99 -1.23 11.86
N VAL A 213 9.38 -0.34 12.64
CA VAL A 213 9.52 1.10 12.50
C VAL A 213 9.94 1.73 13.83
N ARG A 214 10.64 2.85 13.76
CA ARG A 214 10.79 3.77 14.90
C ARG A 214 10.69 5.19 14.39
N PHE A 215 10.10 6.08 15.18
CA PHE A 215 9.88 7.46 14.73
C PHE A 215 11.12 8.34 14.85
N ARG A 216 12.06 7.96 15.74
CA ARG A 216 13.37 8.61 15.93
C ARG A 216 14.38 7.57 16.37
N SER A 217 15.66 7.81 16.12
CA SER A 217 16.73 6.88 16.49
C SER A 217 16.87 6.63 17.99
N SER A 218 16.37 7.54 18.83
CA SER A 218 16.34 7.40 20.29
C SER A 218 15.15 6.57 20.81
N MET A 219 14.17 6.26 19.95
CA MET A 219 13.00 5.47 20.32
C MET A 219 13.24 3.99 20.08
N GLN A 220 12.49 3.16 20.80
CA GLN A 220 12.49 1.72 20.59
C GLN A 220 11.89 1.35 19.24
N TRP A 221 12.32 0.21 18.71
CA TRP A 221 11.72 -0.38 17.53
C TRP A 221 10.33 -0.92 17.85
N ILE A 222 9.37 -0.61 16.98
CA ILE A 222 7.98 -1.04 17.07
C ILE A 222 7.76 -2.08 15.98
N PRO A 223 7.41 -3.34 16.30
CA PRO A 223 7.03 -4.30 15.28
C PRO A 223 5.73 -3.83 14.62
N ALA A 224 5.75 -3.69 13.30
CA ALA A 224 4.59 -3.26 12.52
C ALA A 224 3.83 -4.47 11.98
N TYR A 225 4.50 -5.32 11.20
CA TYR A 225 3.94 -6.57 10.71
C TYR A 225 5.03 -7.60 10.47
N CYS A 226 4.64 -8.87 10.38
CA CYS A 226 5.50 -9.94 9.89
C CYS A 226 4.89 -10.64 8.68
N PHE A 227 5.71 -11.31 7.87
CA PHE A 227 5.28 -12.06 6.69
C PHE A 227 6.21 -13.24 6.42
N GLY A 228 5.66 -14.28 5.78
CA GLY A 228 6.43 -15.42 5.30
C GLY A 228 6.83 -15.26 3.84
N GLU A 229 7.48 -16.27 3.28
CA GLU A 229 7.83 -16.31 1.84
C GLU A 229 6.97 -17.30 1.05
N VAL A 230 5.99 -17.93 1.70
CA VAL A 230 5.03 -18.81 1.03
C VAL A 230 4.10 -17.96 0.17
N GLU A 231 4.10 -18.23 -1.14
CA GLU A 231 3.18 -17.60 -2.08
C GLU A 231 1.73 -17.93 -1.70
N PHE A 232 0.92 -16.89 -1.60
CA PHE A 232 -0.52 -16.98 -1.41
C PHE A 232 -1.20 -16.86 -2.76
N LEU A 233 -2.21 -17.70 -2.98
CA LEU A 233 -3.05 -17.71 -4.17
C LEU A 233 -4.22 -16.72 -4.01
N PRO A 234 -4.91 -16.34 -5.10
CA PRO A 234 -6.06 -15.44 -5.03
C PRO A 234 -7.16 -15.88 -4.04
N ASN A 235 -7.35 -17.18 -3.85
CA ASN A 235 -8.32 -17.70 -2.88
C ASN A 235 -7.89 -17.48 -1.42
N ASP A 236 -6.59 -17.49 -1.11
CA ASP A 236 -6.10 -17.16 0.22
C ASP A 236 -6.44 -15.70 0.56
N PHE A 237 -6.21 -14.79 -0.38
CA PHE A 237 -6.58 -13.39 -0.23
C PHE A 237 -8.09 -13.18 -0.17
N SER A 238 -8.90 -14.04 -0.80
CA SER A 238 -10.36 -13.97 -0.71
C SER A 238 -10.85 -14.33 0.70
N VAL A 239 -10.25 -15.33 1.35
CA VAL A 239 -10.52 -15.67 2.76
C VAL A 239 -10.12 -14.53 3.68
N MET A 240 -8.93 -13.96 3.47
CA MET A 240 -8.47 -12.80 4.24
C MET A 240 -9.41 -11.60 4.06
N ASN A 241 -9.78 -11.28 2.83
CA ASN A 241 -10.70 -10.18 2.50
C ASN A 241 -12.03 -10.35 3.21
N TYR A 242 -12.61 -11.56 3.22
CA TYR A 242 -13.87 -11.81 3.91
C TYR A 242 -13.77 -11.45 5.40
N TYR A 243 -12.72 -11.90 6.10
CA TYR A 243 -12.53 -11.52 7.50
C TYR A 243 -12.38 -10.00 7.67
N ILE A 244 -11.49 -9.37 6.90
CA ILE A 244 -11.20 -7.93 7.03
C ILE A 244 -12.43 -7.07 6.72
N SER A 245 -13.22 -7.43 5.71
CA SER A 245 -14.36 -6.64 5.22
C SER A 245 -15.70 -6.94 5.89
N LYS A 246 -15.89 -8.13 6.47
CA LYS A 246 -17.17 -8.57 7.03
C LYS A 246 -17.14 -8.86 8.53
N SER A 247 -15.98 -9.15 9.12
CA SER A 247 -15.90 -9.45 10.55
C SER A 247 -16.22 -8.21 11.39
N PRO A 248 -17.08 -8.31 12.43
CA PRO A 248 -17.29 -7.24 13.40
C PRO A 248 -16.05 -6.97 14.26
N GLU A 249 -15.13 -7.94 14.36
CA GLU A 249 -13.85 -7.77 15.07
C GLU A 249 -12.88 -6.90 14.28
N SER A 250 -12.99 -6.89 12.94
CA SER A 250 -12.20 -6.02 12.08
C SER A 250 -12.50 -4.57 12.43
N TRP A 251 -11.45 -3.77 12.64
CA TRP A 251 -11.63 -2.34 12.88
C TRP A 251 -12.00 -1.58 11.60
N PHE A 252 -11.68 -2.14 10.43
CA PHE A 252 -12.01 -1.56 9.13
C PHE A 252 -13.52 -1.43 8.89
N THR A 253 -14.34 -2.26 9.52
CA THR A 253 -15.81 -2.21 9.40
C THR A 253 -16.46 -1.17 10.32
N ARG A 254 -15.67 -0.53 11.20
CA ARG A 254 -16.17 0.38 12.24
C ARG A 254 -15.55 1.77 12.18
N ILE A 255 -14.29 1.85 11.76
CA ILE A 255 -13.50 3.07 11.69
C ILE A 255 -13.25 3.40 10.23
N LEU A 256 -13.50 4.64 9.86
CA LEU A 256 -13.24 5.12 8.51
C LEU A 256 -11.85 5.75 8.45
N VAL A 257 -11.04 5.30 7.50
CA VAL A 257 -9.69 5.79 7.28
C VAL A 257 -9.42 6.05 5.80
N CYS A 258 -8.75 7.15 5.52
CA CYS A 258 -8.21 7.46 4.20
C CYS A 258 -6.87 8.16 4.38
N MET A 259 -5.81 7.69 3.72
CA MET A 259 -4.46 8.20 3.90
C MET A 259 -3.69 8.19 2.59
N ARG A 260 -2.90 9.22 2.34
CA ARG A 260 -1.87 9.20 1.29
C ARG A 260 -0.63 9.95 1.74
N PHE A 261 0.51 9.62 1.13
CA PHE A 261 1.73 10.37 1.36
C PHE A 261 1.72 11.71 0.62
N LEU A 262 2.41 12.67 1.20
CA LEU A 262 2.65 13.99 0.63
C LEU A 262 4.08 14.04 0.08
N GLU A 263 4.24 14.63 -1.09
CA GLU A 263 5.53 14.88 -1.70
C GLU A 263 5.72 16.35 -2.07
N GLU A 264 6.97 16.80 -2.11
CA GLU A 264 7.37 18.13 -2.54
C GLU A 264 8.59 18.04 -3.45
N PRO A 265 8.83 19.07 -4.29
CA PRO A 265 10.11 19.21 -4.98
C PRO A 265 11.29 19.18 -4.00
N ASN A 266 12.35 18.49 -4.38
CA ASN A 266 13.57 18.30 -3.64
C ASN A 266 14.38 19.60 -3.69
N ALA A 267 14.44 20.30 -2.57
CA ALA A 267 15.08 21.60 -2.47
C ALA A 267 16.58 21.61 -2.81
N THR A 268 17.26 20.45 -2.80
CA THR A 268 18.71 20.34 -3.07
C THR A 268 19.09 20.10 -4.53
N THR A 269 18.15 19.65 -5.38
CA THR A 269 18.43 19.30 -6.79
C THR A 269 17.56 20.06 -7.80
N ALA A 270 16.70 20.98 -7.33
CA ALA A 270 15.73 21.75 -8.11
C ALA A 270 16.29 22.58 -9.30
N THR A 271 17.58 22.52 -9.60
CA THR A 271 18.23 23.28 -10.68
C THR A 271 18.90 22.43 -11.77
N THR A 272 18.97 21.09 -11.69
CA THR A 272 19.77 20.30 -12.65
C THR A 272 19.21 18.95 -13.12
N GLY A 273 18.01 18.51 -12.67
CA GLY A 273 17.41 17.22 -13.07
C GLY A 273 16.09 17.33 -13.85
N PRO A 274 15.61 16.23 -14.48
CA PRO A 274 14.22 16.15 -14.94
C PRO A 274 13.27 16.32 -13.75
N ALA A 275 12.26 17.18 -13.89
CA ALA A 275 11.41 17.68 -12.79
C ALA A 275 10.72 16.62 -11.91
N ASP A 276 10.65 15.36 -12.33
CA ASP A 276 10.01 14.27 -11.58
C ASP A 276 10.98 13.45 -10.70
N THR A 277 12.27 13.36 -11.04
CA THR A 277 13.25 12.68 -10.16
C THR A 277 13.58 13.48 -8.90
N ASP A 278 13.18 14.75 -8.89
CA ASP A 278 13.44 15.71 -7.83
C ASP A 278 12.24 15.86 -6.91
N ARG A 279 11.51 14.80 -6.56
CA ARG A 279 10.43 14.88 -5.57
C ARG A 279 10.68 13.91 -4.42
N VAL A 280 10.42 14.38 -3.21
CA VAL A 280 10.67 13.63 -1.97
C VAL A 280 9.41 13.59 -1.12
N ILE A 281 9.21 12.47 -0.42
CA ILE A 281 8.11 12.32 0.52
C ILE A 281 8.42 13.16 1.76
N VAL A 282 7.50 14.05 2.10
CA VAL A 282 7.62 15.02 3.19
C VAL A 282 6.64 14.78 4.33
N GLY A 283 5.80 13.75 4.21
CA GLY A 283 4.87 13.32 5.24
C GLY A 283 3.61 12.68 4.69
N ASP A 284 2.49 12.84 5.40
CA ASP A 284 1.22 12.20 5.09
C ASP A 284 0.02 13.08 5.46
N VAL A 285 -1.11 12.84 4.79
CA VAL A 285 -2.42 13.32 5.23
C VAL A 285 -3.29 12.11 5.52
N THR A 286 -3.82 12.04 6.73
CA THR A 286 -4.69 10.96 7.22
C THR A 286 -6.03 11.55 7.63
N LEU A 287 -7.11 11.09 7.01
CA LEU A 287 -8.46 11.19 7.54
C LEU A 287 -8.73 9.97 8.42
N ARG A 288 -9.13 10.21 9.67
CA ARG A 288 -9.62 9.17 10.58
C ARG A 288 -10.90 9.70 11.24
N ASP A 289 -12.00 8.99 11.02
CA ASP A 289 -13.33 9.31 11.52
C ASP A 289 -13.78 10.75 11.21
N ASP A 290 -13.68 11.67 12.18
CA ASP A 290 -14.17 13.05 12.14
C ASP A 290 -13.05 14.08 11.90
N THR A 291 -11.81 13.65 11.64
CA THR A 291 -10.67 14.57 11.50
C THR A 291 -9.79 14.27 10.31
N VAL A 292 -9.16 15.32 9.79
CA VAL A 292 -7.98 15.20 8.92
C VAL A 292 -6.76 15.71 9.67
N LYS A 293 -5.76 14.84 9.78
CA LYS A 293 -4.46 15.12 10.35
C LYS A 293 -3.42 15.15 9.25
N GLU A 294 -2.70 16.25 9.16
CA GLU A 294 -1.49 16.37 8.35
C GLU A 294 -0.28 16.13 9.26
N ARG A 295 0.66 15.30 8.80
CA ARG A 295 2.02 15.26 9.35
C ARG A 295 2.96 15.65 8.23
N LYS A 296 3.74 16.70 8.44
CA LYS A 296 4.64 17.24 7.41
C LYS A 296 5.83 17.92 8.07
N HIS A 297 7.05 17.64 7.59
CA HIS A 297 8.28 18.22 8.15
C HIS A 297 8.39 18.06 9.68
N GLY A 298 7.96 16.90 10.17
CA GLY A 298 7.92 16.52 11.59
C GLY A 298 6.96 17.28 12.48
N ARG A 299 6.03 18.03 11.89
CA ARG A 299 4.93 18.68 12.61
C ARG A 299 3.64 17.95 12.31
N SER A 300 2.87 17.66 13.36
CA SER A 300 1.54 17.08 13.24
C SER A 300 0.48 18.14 13.57
N ARG A 301 -0.53 18.29 12.72
CA ARG A 301 -1.64 19.24 12.92
C ARG A 301 -2.94 18.61 12.46
N ILE A 302 -4.01 18.84 13.23
CA ILE A 302 -5.37 18.59 12.74
C ILE A 302 -5.74 19.79 11.88
N ILE A 303 -5.96 19.55 10.60
CA ILE A 303 -6.22 20.58 9.59
C ILE A 303 -7.70 20.68 9.20
N ALA A 304 -8.52 19.69 9.59
CA ALA A 304 -9.97 19.74 9.50
C ALA A 304 -10.61 18.89 10.61
N ARG A 305 -11.80 19.32 11.05
CA ARG A 305 -12.73 18.57 11.92
C ARG A 305 -14.12 18.63 11.30
N PHE A 306 -14.88 17.55 11.45
CA PHE A 306 -16.17 17.37 10.80
C PHE A 306 -17.27 17.27 11.85
N TYR A 307 -18.40 17.90 11.58
CA TYR A 307 -19.59 17.82 12.42
C TYR A 307 -20.75 17.11 11.71
N GLY A 308 -20.52 16.67 10.47
CA GLY A 308 -21.46 15.85 9.71
C GLY A 308 -20.83 15.27 8.44
N GLU A 309 -21.59 14.42 7.74
CA GLU A 309 -21.12 13.73 6.54
C GLU A 309 -20.74 14.68 5.40
N ALA A 310 -21.46 15.79 5.23
CA ALA A 310 -21.16 16.78 4.20
C ALA A 310 -19.72 17.33 4.34
N ASP A 311 -19.27 17.60 5.58
CA ASP A 311 -17.91 18.05 5.85
C ASP A 311 -16.88 16.97 5.49
N ARG A 312 -17.17 15.72 5.86
CA ARG A 312 -16.29 14.58 5.61
C ARG A 312 -16.16 14.29 4.11
N ILE A 313 -17.26 14.33 3.37
CA ILE A 313 -17.29 14.15 1.91
C ILE A 313 -16.52 15.29 1.22
N ALA A 314 -16.73 16.54 1.63
CA ALA A 314 -15.98 17.68 1.11
C ALA A 314 -14.47 17.54 1.38
N ALA A 315 -14.09 16.97 2.53
CA ALA A 315 -12.69 16.71 2.87
C ALA A 315 -12.07 15.56 2.07
N LEU A 316 -12.83 14.49 1.78
CA LEU A 316 -12.39 13.42 0.88
C LEU A 316 -12.00 13.99 -0.48
N GLN A 317 -12.84 14.87 -1.03
CA GLN A 317 -12.52 15.51 -2.29
C GLN A 317 -11.32 16.44 -2.18
N ARG A 318 -11.32 17.33 -1.18
CA ARG A 318 -10.26 18.35 -1.03
C ARG A 318 -8.87 17.77 -0.79
N TYR A 319 -8.75 16.73 0.04
CA TYR A 319 -7.44 16.24 0.49
C TYR A 319 -6.99 14.97 -0.24
N PHE A 320 -7.91 14.19 -0.78
CA PHE A 320 -7.63 12.90 -1.41
C PHE A 320 -8.08 12.82 -2.88
N GLY A 321 -8.78 13.83 -3.40
CA GLY A 321 -9.30 13.82 -4.77
C GLY A 321 -10.35 12.74 -5.01
N ILE A 322 -11.06 12.34 -3.95
CA ILE A 322 -12.12 11.34 -4.01
C ILE A 322 -13.46 12.06 -4.05
N GLU A 323 -14.13 11.94 -5.20
CA GLU A 323 -15.54 12.31 -5.37
C GLU A 323 -16.41 11.09 -5.10
N LEU A 324 -17.49 11.30 -4.35
CA LEU A 324 -18.54 10.30 -4.14
C LEU A 324 -19.80 10.79 -4.85
N ASP A 325 -20.48 9.89 -5.55
CA ASP A 325 -21.79 10.23 -6.12
C ASP A 325 -22.86 10.37 -5.02
N ALA A 326 -24.07 10.79 -5.41
CA ALA A 326 -25.17 10.98 -4.47
C ALA A 326 -25.57 9.67 -3.75
N ALA A 327 -25.58 8.54 -4.46
CA ALA A 327 -25.95 7.25 -3.90
C ALA A 327 -24.88 6.71 -2.94
N GLU A 328 -23.60 6.90 -3.26
CA GLU A 328 -22.48 6.59 -2.38
C GLU A 328 -22.53 7.44 -1.11
N SER A 329 -22.76 8.75 -1.26
CA SER A 329 -22.83 9.71 -0.16
C SER A 329 -23.94 9.37 0.85
N GLU A 330 -25.11 8.93 0.35
CA GLU A 330 -26.24 8.54 1.19
C GLU A 330 -26.04 7.16 1.86
N SER A 331 -25.20 6.30 1.29
CA SER A 331 -25.05 4.90 1.72
C SER A 331 -24.59 4.76 3.17
N ILE A 332 -23.92 5.76 3.74
CA ILE A 332 -23.42 5.73 5.12
C ILE A 332 -24.50 6.00 6.18
N THR A 333 -25.67 6.49 5.76
CA THR A 333 -26.77 6.85 6.66
C THR A 333 -27.23 5.66 7.50
N GLY A 334 -27.35 5.84 8.81
CA GLY A 334 -27.78 4.81 9.75
C GLY A 334 -26.70 3.79 10.15
N THR A 335 -25.48 3.92 9.62
CA THR A 335 -24.36 3.05 10.00
C THR A 335 -23.69 3.47 11.30
N LEU A 336 -22.87 2.59 11.87
CA LEU A 336 -22.03 2.89 13.04
C LEU A 336 -20.98 3.98 12.76
N SER A 337 -20.57 4.12 11.50
CA SER A 337 -19.50 5.05 11.08
C SER A 337 -20.03 6.41 10.62
N GLN A 338 -21.35 6.61 10.64
CA GLN A 338 -21.99 7.90 10.40
C GLN A 338 -21.61 8.88 11.52
N LEU A 339 -21.11 10.05 11.15
CA LEU A 339 -20.91 11.19 12.04
C LEU A 339 -22.27 11.73 12.49
N ARG A 340 -22.38 12.00 13.80
CA ARG A 340 -23.61 12.44 14.46
C ARG A 340 -23.45 13.81 15.09
#